data_AF-A0A522B590-F1
#
_entry.id   AF-A0A522B590-F1
#
_cell.length_a   1.000
_cell.length_b   1.000
_cell.length_c   1.000
_cell.angle_alpha   90.00
_cell.angle_beta   90.00
_cell.angle_gamma   90.00
#
_symmetry.space_group_name_H-M   'P 1'
#
loop_
_entity.id
_entity.type
_entity.pdbx_description
1 polymer ?
#
loop_
_entity_poly.entity_id
_entity_poly.type
_entity_poly.pdbx_seq_one_letter_code
_entity_poly.pdbx_strand_id
1 'polypeptide(L)' 'MLQQPDPLRTLMTVRGGQLTAVTCASCGCRLQADPEESGTWRHFGALGGRDAMGHRTACVELVHDGSGRVAVPA' A
#
# COMPACT_ATOMS: atom_id res chain seq x y z
N MET A 1 -10.75 14.88 -35.72
CA MET A 1 -10.96 13.46 -35.36
C MET A 1 -10.51 13.32 -33.90
N LEU A 2 -11.45 13.33 -32.96
CA LEU A 2 -11.15 13.17 -31.53
C LEU A 2 -10.81 11.70 -31.28
N GLN A 3 -9.58 11.40 -30.87
CA GLN A 3 -9.20 10.05 -30.46
C GLN A 3 -10.05 9.67 -29.25
N GLN A 4 -10.97 8.73 -29.44
CA GLN A 4 -11.71 8.11 -28.36
C GLN A 4 -10.72 7.34 -27.47
N PRO A 5 -10.69 7.56 -26.15
CA PRO A 5 -9.87 6.74 -25.27
C PRO A 5 -10.40 5.31 -25.28
N ASP A 6 -9.52 4.38 -25.65
CA ASP A 6 -9.80 2.95 -25.63
C ASP A 6 -10.08 2.50 -24.17
N PRO A 7 -11.27 1.95 -23.85
CA PRO A 7 -11.66 1.64 -22.48
C PRO A 7 -10.78 0.57 -21.83
N LEU A 8 -9.98 -0.18 -22.59
CA LEU A 8 -9.03 -1.16 -22.06
C LEU A 8 -7.72 -0.53 -21.59
N ARG A 9 -7.40 0.69 -22.04
CA ARG A 9 -6.19 1.43 -21.60
C ARG A 9 -6.34 2.03 -20.20
N THR A 10 -7.57 2.18 -19.71
CA THR A 10 -7.87 2.76 -18.38
C THR A 10 -7.55 1.81 -17.23
N LEU A 11 -7.36 0.50 -17.50
CA LEU A 11 -7.19 -0.51 -16.45
C LEU A 11 -5.74 -0.85 -16.10
N MET A 12 -4.74 -0.36 -16.85
CA MET A 12 -3.35 -0.79 -16.69
C MET A 12 -2.35 0.36 -16.72
N THR A 13 -2.47 1.29 -15.77
CA THR A 13 -1.39 2.25 -15.49
C THR A 13 -0.68 1.90 -14.18
N VAL A 14 0.10 0.81 -14.18
CA VAL A 14 1.34 0.65 -13.41
C VAL A 14 2.32 -0.08 -14.31
N ARG A 15 3.37 0.63 -14.72
CA ARG A 15 4.44 0.16 -15.60
C ARG A 15 5.05 -1.13 -15.01
N GLY A 16 4.87 -2.28 -15.67
CA GLY A 16 5.72 -3.46 -15.48
C GLY A 16 5.24 -4.59 -14.55
N GLY A 17 3.93 -4.80 -14.36
CA GLY A 17 3.44 -5.99 -13.63
C GLY A 17 3.80 -6.02 -12.13
N GLN A 18 4.26 -4.89 -11.60
CA GLN A 18 4.64 -4.74 -10.21
C GLN A 18 3.39 -4.47 -9.39
N LEU A 19 3.16 -5.31 -8.37
CA LEU A 19 2.06 -5.17 -7.41
C LEU A 19 1.89 -3.70 -7.05
N THR A 20 0.70 -3.16 -7.32
CA THR A 20 0.35 -1.77 -7.00
C THR A 20 0.74 -1.50 -5.55
N ALA A 21 1.43 -0.38 -5.29
CA ALA A 21 1.85 -0.04 -3.93
C ALA A 21 0.65 -0.12 -2.98
N VAL A 22 0.71 -1.00 -1.98
CA VAL A 22 -0.33 -1.07 -0.96
C VAL A 22 -0.17 0.12 -0.02
N THR A 23 -1.29 0.74 0.32
CA THR A 23 -1.33 1.95 1.16
C THR A 23 -2.18 1.67 2.37
N CYS A 24 -1.72 2.06 3.57
CA CYS A 24 -2.50 1.94 4.79
C CYS A 24 -3.78 2.77 4.69
N ALA A 25 -4.94 2.14 4.88
CA ALA A 25 -6.23 2.81 4.85
C ALA A 25 -6.43 3.79 6.03
N SER A 26 -5.66 3.64 7.11
CA SER A 26 -5.78 4.49 8.31
C SER A 26 -4.97 5.79 8.22
N CYS A 27 -3.78 5.75 7.62
CA CYS A 27 -2.85 6.90 7.62
C CYS A 27 -2.35 7.31 6.23
N GLY A 28 -2.64 6.54 5.19
CA GLY A 28 -2.20 6.84 3.83
C GLY A 28 -0.72 6.54 3.56
N CYS A 29 0.03 5.98 4.52
CA CYS A 29 1.42 5.60 4.31
C CYS A 29 1.54 4.39 3.37
N ARG A 30 2.57 4.39 2.52
CA ARG A 30 2.91 3.22 1.71
C ARG A 30 3.41 2.08 2.59
N LEU A 31 2.90 0.88 2.33
CA LEU A 31 3.31 -0.35 2.97
C LEU A 31 4.33 -1.11 2.12
N GLN A 32 5.13 -1.92 2.80
CA GLN A 32 6.05 -2.88 2.20
C GLN A 32 5.57 -4.29 2.53
N ALA A 33 5.62 -5.19 1.54
CA ALA A 33 5.36 -6.60 1.77
C ALA A 33 6.43 -7.17 2.72
N ASP A 34 6.00 -7.98 3.68
CA ASP A 34 6.90 -8.71 4.55
C ASP A 34 7.62 -9.79 3.71
N PRO A 35 8.97 -9.83 3.69
CA PRO A 35 9.69 -10.86 2.95
C PRO A 35 9.56 -12.25 3.56
N GLU A 36 9.23 -12.37 4.85
CA GLU A 36 9.13 -13.66 5.54
C GLU A 36 7.70 -14.23 5.51
N GLU A 37 6.69 -13.36 5.43
CA GLU A 37 5.28 -13.77 5.45
C GLU A 37 4.53 -13.23 4.22
N SER A 38 4.21 -14.13 3.29
CA SER A 38 3.48 -13.76 2.07
C SER A 38 2.08 -13.27 2.39
N GLY A 39 1.73 -12.10 1.84
CA GLY A 39 0.40 -11.51 2.01
C GLY A 39 0.28 -10.56 3.21
N THR A 40 1.33 -10.43 4.02
CA THR A 40 1.38 -9.41 5.07
C THR A 40 2.17 -8.19 4.64
N TRP A 41 1.72 -7.05 5.13
CA TRP A 41 2.20 -5.74 4.75
C TRP A 41 2.46 -4.91 6.00
N ARG A 42 3.60 -4.23 6.05
CA ARG A 42 4.02 -3.42 7.19
C ARG A 42 4.47 -2.04 6.74
N HIS A 43 4.47 -1.09 7.67
CA HIS A 43 5.02 0.23 7.37
C HIS A 43 6.52 0.14 7.15
N PHE A 44 7.01 0.91 6.16
CA PHE A 44 8.43 0.98 5.87
C PHE A 44 9.19 1.65 7.02
N GLY A 45 10.12 0.90 7.62
CA GLY A 45 10.80 1.26 8.87
C GLY A 45 11.75 2.45 8.80
N ALA A 46 12.11 2.95 7.60
CA ALA A 46 13.04 4.08 7.49
C ALA A 46 12.54 5.38 8.14
N LEU A 47 11.21 5.53 8.29
CA LEU A 47 10.61 6.64 9.03
C LEU A 47 10.24 6.28 10.48
N GLY A 48 10.61 5.09 10.96
CA GLY A 48 10.26 4.60 12.30
C GLY A 48 8.76 4.56 12.55
N GLY A 49 7.97 4.49 11.48
CA GLY A 49 6.53 4.52 11.58
C GLY A 49 5.86 5.89 11.65
N ARG A 50 6.54 6.91 11.15
CA ARG A 50 6.02 8.27 11.12
C ARG A 50 5.42 8.58 9.75
N ASP A 51 4.36 9.38 9.75
CA ASP A 51 3.80 9.95 8.53
C ASP A 51 4.71 11.05 7.96
N ALA A 52 4.32 11.63 6.82
CA ALA A 52 5.06 12.73 6.19
C ALA A 52 5.16 13.99 7.07
N MET A 53 4.33 14.09 8.12
CA MET A 53 4.32 15.18 9.09
C MET A 53 5.13 14.85 10.36
N GLY A 54 5.68 13.63 10.48
CA GLY A 54 6.45 13.18 11.63
C GLY A 54 5.62 12.59 12.78
N HIS A 55 4.30 12.48 12.65
CA HIS A 55 3.43 11.88 13.67
C HIS A 55 3.51 10.35 13.66
N ARG A 56 3.53 9.75 14.85
CA ARG A 56 3.47 8.29 15.01
C ARG A 56 2.01 7.87 15.05
N THR A 57 1.55 7.15 14.03
CA THR A 57 0.16 6.70 13.92
C THR A 57 -0.03 5.35 14.61
N ALA A 58 -1.20 5.11 15.21
CA ALA A 58 -1.46 3.90 16.01
C ALA A 58 -1.36 2.60 15.20
N CYS A 59 -1.65 2.67 13.89
CA CYS A 59 -1.55 1.52 12.99
C CYS A 59 -0.11 1.08 12.73
N VAL A 60 0.90 1.76 13.27
CA VAL A 60 2.25 1.59 12.74
C VAL A 60 2.93 0.27 13.05
N GLU A 61 2.66 -0.28 14.23
CA GLU A 61 3.20 -1.56 14.67
C GLU A 61 2.31 -2.74 14.23
N LEU A 62 1.15 -2.45 13.61
CA LEU A 62 0.18 -3.45 13.19
C LEU A 62 0.51 -4.04 11.82
N VAL A 63 0.19 -5.31 11.66
CA VAL A 63 0.26 -6.02 10.37
C VAL A 63 -0.96 -5.68 9.54
N HIS A 64 -0.77 -5.52 8.23
CA HIS A 64 -1.82 -5.23 7.27
C HIS A 64 -1.95 -6.33 6.23
N ASP A 65 -3.13 -6.42 5.63
CA ASP A 65 -3.40 -7.24 4.46
C ASP A 65 -3.03 -6.53 3.14
N GLY A 66 -3.17 -7.24 2.01
CA GLY A 66 -2.95 -6.69 0.67
C GLY A 66 -3.91 -5.57 0.25
N SER A 67 -4.95 -5.29 1.04
CA SER A 67 -5.85 -4.14 0.87
C SER A 67 -5.43 -2.94 1.71
N GLY A 68 -4.37 -3.07 2.53
CA GLY A 68 -3.88 -2.01 3.40
C GLY A 68 -4.72 -1.78 4.64
N ARG A 69 -5.50 -2.77 5.08
CA ARG A 69 -6.23 -2.75 6.37
C ARG A 69 -5.50 -3.60 7.39
N VAL A 70 -5.65 -3.26 8.67
CA VAL A 70 -5.08 -4.06 9.76
C VAL A 70 -5.64 -5.47 9.68
N ALA A 71 -4.74 -6.45 9.53
CA ALA A 71 -5.09 -7.85 9.61
C ALA A 71 -5.28 -8.19 11.09
N VAL A 72 -6.52 -8.45 11.49
CA VAL A 72 -6.79 -8.99 12.82
C VAL A 72 -6.51 -10.49 12.75
N PRO A 73 -5.59 -11.05 13.56
CA PRO A 73 -5.45 -12.49 13.63
C PRO A 73 -6.78 -13.06 14.12
N ALA A 74 -7.32 -14.03 13.38
CA ALA A 74 -8.52 -14.77 13.76
C ALA A 74 -8.29 -15.61 15.02
#